data_AF-A0A7J6SZX9-F1
#
_entry.id   AF-A0A7J6SZX9-F1
#
_cell.length_a   1.000
_cell.length_b   1.000
_cell.length_c   1.000
_cell.angle_alpha   90.00
_cell.angle_beta   90.00
_cell.angle_gamma   90.00
#
_symmetry.space_group_name_H-M   'P 1'
#
loop_
_entity.id
_entity.type
_entity.pdbx_description
1 polymer ?
#
loop_
_entity_poly.entity_id
_entity_poly.type
_entity_poly.pdbx_seq_one_letter_code
_entity_poly.pdbx_strand_id
1 'polypeptide(L)'
;MGKLTFIGLGLGDPKDITLKGLDALREADYVYLESYTSVLVGQKPDDLRKAYGIEVPFIEADRHLVEGGCEEMLDRATEKNVCFCVVGDALCATTHTDLFLRAKAKNIEVSVVHNASIMNAIACCGLHL
;
A
#
# COMPACT_ATOMS: atom_id res chain seq x y z
N MET A 1 6.11 -7.35 -18.18
CA MET A 1 5.57 -8.33 -17.24
C MET A 1 5.07 -7.52 -16.06
N GLY A 2 3.80 -7.66 -15.69
CA GLY A 2 3.21 -6.83 -14.64
C GLY A 2 3.68 -7.22 -13.24
N LYS A 3 3.39 -6.34 -12.28
CA LYS A 3 3.84 -6.46 -10.90
C LYS A 3 2.88 -5.80 -9.93
N LEU A 4 2.67 -6.42 -8.77
CA LEU A 4 1.98 -5.85 -7.63
C LEU A 4 2.99 -5.50 -6.52
N THR A 5 3.04 -4.24 -6.12
CA THR A 5 3.92 -3.75 -5.06
C THR A 5 3.10 -3.27 -3.87
N PHE A 6 3.26 -3.92 -2.72
CA PHE A 6 2.68 -3.47 -1.46
C PHE A 6 3.61 -2.43 -0.84
N ILE A 7 3.07 -1.28 -0.45
CA ILE A 7 3.85 -0.15 0.07
C ILE A 7 3.27 0.30 1.40
N GLY A 8 4.07 0.18 2.46
CA GLY A 8 3.78 0.83 3.73
C GLY A 8 4.06 2.33 3.65
N LEU A 9 3.07 3.15 3.99
CA LEU A 9 3.17 4.61 4.00
C LEU A 9 3.71 5.18 5.31
N GLY A 10 3.85 4.37 6.36
CA GLY A 10 4.22 4.83 7.69
C GLY A 10 3.01 5.35 8.48
N LEU A 11 3.25 6.06 9.58
CA LEU A 11 2.23 6.30 10.62
C LEU A 11 1.82 7.78 10.80
N GLY A 12 2.65 8.72 10.38
CA GLY A 12 2.49 10.14 10.61
C GLY A 12 2.04 10.87 9.36
N ASP A 13 3.00 11.45 8.65
CA ASP A 13 2.76 12.32 7.50
C ASP A 13 3.36 11.74 6.20
N PRO A 14 3.10 12.33 5.02
CA PRO A 14 3.56 11.78 3.74
C PRO A 14 5.07 11.53 3.70
N LYS A 15 5.87 12.28 4.46
CA LYS A 15 7.33 12.11 4.50
C LYS A 15 7.79 10.81 5.17
N ASP A 16 6.89 10.10 5.85
CA ASP A 16 7.20 8.79 6.43
C ASP A 16 7.32 7.68 5.37
N ILE A 17 6.90 7.94 4.13
CA ILE A 17 7.15 7.01 3.03
C ILE A 17 8.67 6.81 2.86
N THR A 18 9.09 5.56 2.69
CA THR A 18 10.50 5.28 2.36
C THR A 18 10.81 5.76 0.93
N LEU A 19 12.08 6.08 0.66
CA LEU A 19 12.53 6.42 -0.69
C LEU A 19 12.18 5.31 -1.70
N LYS A 20 12.34 4.04 -1.30
CA LYS A 20 11.97 2.87 -2.10
C LYS A 20 10.47 2.84 -2.43
N GLY A 21 9.62 3.22 -1.49
CA GLY A 21 8.18 3.31 -1.69
C GLY A 21 7.83 4.44 -2.65
N LEU A 22 8.46 5.59 -2.50
CA LEU A 22 8.27 6.74 -3.39
C LEU A 22 8.72 6.44 -4.83
N ASP A 23 9.85 5.76 -4.99
CA ASP A 23 10.35 5.35 -6.31
C ASP A 23 9.39 4.34 -6.97
N ALA A 24 8.88 3.36 -6.22
CA ALA A 24 7.86 2.43 -6.74
C ALA A 24 6.57 3.15 -7.18
N LEU A 25 6.14 4.19 -6.45
CA LEU A 25 4.98 4.99 -6.84
C LEU A 25 5.18 5.79 -8.13
N ARG A 26 6.40 6.29 -8.37
CA ARG A 26 6.74 7.03 -9.60
C ARG A 26 6.69 6.15 -10.85
N GLU A 27 6.94 4.86 -10.69
CA GLU A 27 6.92 3.87 -11.78
C GLU A 27 5.56 3.16 -11.94
N ALA A 28 4.57 3.50 -11.11
CA ALA A 28 3.28 2.85 -11.08
C ALA A 28 2.38 3.31 -12.22
N ASP A 29 1.72 2.37 -12.89
CA ASP A 29 0.63 2.63 -13.82
C ASP A 29 -0.70 2.85 -13.06
N TYR A 30 -0.86 2.15 -11.94
CA TYR A 30 -2.05 2.24 -11.07
C TYR A 30 -1.63 2.29 -9.61
N VAL A 31 -2.28 3.17 -8.85
CA VAL A 31 -2.09 3.28 -7.40
C VAL A 31 -3.41 3.09 -6.69
N TYR A 32 -3.47 2.09 -5.83
CA TYR A 32 -4.57 1.83 -4.91
C TYR A 32 -4.16 2.27 -3.52
N LEU A 33 -5.02 3.01 -2.84
CA LEU A 33 -4.83 3.45 -1.46
C LEU A 33 -5.89 2.81 -0.58
N GLU A 34 -5.46 1.98 0.36
CA GLU A 34 -6.36 1.42 1.35
C GLU A 34 -6.94 2.54 2.24
N SER A 35 -8.26 2.67 2.26
CA SER A 35 -8.95 3.78 2.94
C SER A 35 -9.63 3.41 4.26
N TYR A 36 -9.71 2.11 4.62
CA TYR A 36 -10.52 1.65 5.77
C TYR A 36 -9.73 1.26 7.03
N THR A 37 -8.41 1.10 6.96
CA THR A 37 -7.57 0.65 8.09
C THR A 37 -6.97 1.80 8.89
N SER A 38 -6.72 2.95 8.26
CA SER A 38 -6.42 4.25 8.87
C SER A 38 -6.32 5.27 7.75
N VAL A 39 -6.95 6.43 7.87
CA VAL A 39 -6.56 7.57 7.03
C VAL A 39 -5.30 8.13 7.64
N LEU A 40 -4.20 8.19 6.88
CA LEU A 40 -2.95 8.83 7.29
C LEU A 40 -3.28 10.27 7.72
N VAL A 41 -3.40 10.47 9.03
CA VAL A 41 -3.90 11.65 9.77
C VAL A 41 -4.66 12.67 8.91
N GLY A 42 -5.88 12.32 8.48
CA GLY A 42 -6.82 13.26 7.86
C GLY A 42 -6.46 13.77 6.45
N GLN A 43 -5.52 13.14 5.74
CA GLN A 43 -5.21 13.49 4.36
C GLN A 43 -6.12 12.79 3.37
N LYS A 44 -6.60 13.54 2.36
CA LYS A 44 -7.33 12.94 1.23
C LYS A 44 -6.35 12.29 0.26
N PRO A 45 -6.78 11.30 -0.54
CA PRO A 45 -5.92 10.67 -1.55
C PRO A 45 -5.23 11.67 -2.49
N ASP A 46 -5.93 12.75 -2.87
CA ASP A 46 -5.38 13.78 -3.76
C ASP A 46 -4.30 14.65 -3.08
N ASP A 47 -4.37 14.84 -1.77
CA ASP A 47 -3.36 15.56 -0.99
C ASP A 47 -2.06 14.75 -0.92
N LEU A 48 -2.17 13.45 -0.65
CA LEU A 48 -1.04 12.51 -0.68
C LEU A 48 -0.38 12.46 -2.05
N ARG A 49 -1.18 12.30 -3.10
CA ARG A 49 -0.72 12.29 -4.48
C ARG A 49 0.09 13.54 -4.81
N LYS A 50 -0.42 14.73 -4.45
CA LYS A 50 0.28 16.02 -4.65
C LYS A 50 1.57 16.09 -3.84
N ALA A 51 1.55 15.65 -2.59
CA ALA A 51 2.74 15.63 -1.72
C ALA A 51 3.86 14.75 -2.30
N TYR A 52 3.50 13.64 -2.95
CA TYR A 52 4.46 12.73 -3.59
C TYR A 52 4.87 13.14 -5.01
N GLY A 53 4.21 14.15 -5.60
CA GLY A 53 4.45 14.56 -6.98
C GLY A 53 4.08 13.46 -7.99
N ILE A 54 3.04 12.66 -7.67
CA ILE A 54 2.56 11.57 -8.53
C ILE A 54 1.40 12.09 -9.39
N GLU A 55 1.41 11.82 -10.69
CA GLU A 55 0.33 12.24 -11.58
C GLU A 55 -0.84 11.26 -11.56
N VAL A 56 -0.55 9.97 -11.40
CA VAL A 56 -1.55 8.90 -11.36
C VAL A 56 -2.51 9.11 -10.18
N PRO A 57 -3.84 9.08 -10.41
CA PRO A 57 -4.81 9.24 -9.34
C PRO A 57 -4.76 8.05 -8.37
N PHE A 58 -4.90 8.34 -7.08
CA PHE A 58 -4.96 7.32 -6.05
C PHE A 58 -6.40 6.82 -5.99
N ILE A 59 -6.59 5.55 -6.34
CA ILE A 59 -7.88 4.87 -6.31
C ILE A 59 -8.12 4.38 -4.89
N GLU A 60 -9.19 4.81 -4.24
CA GLU A 60 -9.53 4.29 -2.92
C GLU A 60 -9.89 2.79 -3.02
N ALA A 61 -9.22 1.99 -2.19
CA ALA A 61 -9.50 0.58 -1.99
C ALA A 61 -10.22 0.42 -0.65
N ASP A 62 -11.54 0.26 -0.72
CA ASP A 62 -12.35 -0.05 0.45
C ASP A 62 -12.21 -1.53 0.85
N ARG A 63 -12.81 -1.89 1.99
CA ARG A 63 -12.75 -3.27 2.50
C ARG A 63 -13.31 -4.28 1.49
N HIS A 64 -14.37 -3.91 0.76
CA HIS A 64 -14.99 -4.83 -0.19
C HIS A 64 -14.05 -5.13 -1.35
N LEU A 65 -13.35 -4.13 -1.87
CA LEU A 65 -12.32 -4.28 -2.90
C LEU A 65 -11.17 -5.17 -2.41
N VAL A 66 -10.70 -4.99 -1.18
CA VAL A 66 -9.57 -5.78 -0.66
C VAL A 66 -9.97 -7.24 -0.36
N GLU A 67 -11.15 -7.50 0.20
CA GLU A 67 -11.56 -8.85 0.62
C GLU A 67 -12.15 -9.70 -0.52
N GLY A 68 -12.80 -9.07 -1.52
CA GLY A 68 -13.50 -9.80 -2.60
C GLY A 68 -13.52 -9.14 -3.98
N GLY A 69 -13.36 -7.82 -4.07
CA GLY A 69 -13.38 -7.06 -5.33
C GLY A 69 -12.00 -6.86 -5.99
N CYS A 70 -10.97 -7.58 -5.55
CA CYS A 70 -9.58 -7.33 -5.96
C CYS A 70 -9.24 -7.84 -7.37
N GLU A 71 -10.15 -8.56 -8.02
CA GLU A 71 -9.90 -9.19 -9.32
C GLU A 71 -9.43 -8.17 -10.37
N GLU A 72 -10.07 -7.00 -10.45
CA GLU A 72 -9.67 -5.95 -11.40
C GLU A 72 -8.24 -5.46 -11.14
N MET A 73 -7.86 -5.30 -9.88
CA MET A 73 -6.51 -4.89 -9.50
C MET A 73 -5.47 -5.96 -9.84
N LEU A 74 -5.79 -7.23 -9.58
CA LEU A 74 -4.93 -8.36 -9.89
C LEU A 74 -4.77 -8.55 -11.41
N ASP A 75 -5.86 -8.40 -12.17
CA ASP A 75 -5.83 -8.51 -13.61
C ASP A 75 -4.97 -7.40 -14.23
N ARG A 76 -5.10 -6.15 -13.75
CA ARG A 76 -4.20 -5.04 -14.12
C ARG A 76 -2.73 -5.38 -13.82
N ALA A 77 -2.46 -5.97 -12.65
CA ALA A 77 -1.11 -6.32 -12.21
C ALA A 77 -0.47 -7.47 -13.01
N THR A 78 -1.20 -8.14 -13.90
CA THR A 78 -0.63 -9.15 -14.81
C THR A 78 0.26 -8.50 -15.89
N GLU A 79 -0.09 -7.29 -16.32
CA GLU A 79 0.60 -6.59 -17.41
C GLU A 79 1.23 -5.26 -17.00
N LYS A 80 0.74 -4.65 -15.90
CA LYS A 80 1.07 -3.29 -15.46
C LYS A 80 1.74 -3.27 -14.10
N ASN A 81 2.38 -2.14 -13.79
CA ASN A 81 2.93 -1.86 -12.46
C ASN A 81 1.82 -1.31 -11.57
N VAL A 82 1.37 -2.11 -10.62
CA VAL A 82 0.31 -1.75 -9.68
C VAL A 82 0.91 -1.58 -8.29
N CYS A 83 0.63 -0.45 -7.65
CA CYS A 83 0.98 -0.21 -6.25
C CYS A 83 -0.26 -0.28 -5.37
N PHE A 84 -0.15 -1.01 -4.26
CA PHE A 84 -1.15 -1.07 -3.21
C PHE A 84 -0.57 -0.45 -1.93
N CYS A 85 -1.04 0.74 -1.59
CA CYS A 85 -0.55 1.55 -0.48
C CYS A 85 -1.39 1.34 0.75
N VAL A 86 -0.73 1.14 1.89
CA VAL A 86 -1.38 0.93 3.18
C VAL A 86 -0.74 1.80 4.24
N VAL A 87 -1.52 2.18 5.24
CA VAL A 87 -1.00 2.92 6.40
C VAL A 87 -0.24 1.98 7.32
N GLY A 88 0.89 2.44 7.84
CA GLY A 88 1.83 1.63 8.61
C GLY A 88 2.68 0.74 7.69
N ASP A 89 2.76 -0.55 8.04
CA ASP A 89 3.51 -1.55 7.28
C ASP A 89 2.61 -2.48 6.47
N ALA A 90 3.06 -2.78 5.25
CA ALA A 90 2.39 -3.59 4.23
C ALA A 90 1.77 -4.90 4.75
N LEU A 91 2.42 -5.63 5.64
CA LEU A 91 2.01 -6.99 6.02
C LEU A 91 1.68 -7.14 7.51
N CYS A 92 1.51 -6.03 8.23
CA CYS A 92 1.03 -6.10 9.61
C CYS A 92 -0.46 -6.49 9.72
N ALA A 93 -1.28 -6.22 8.70
CA ALA A 93 -2.67 -6.66 8.65
C ALA A 93 -2.81 -7.98 7.88
N THR A 94 -3.57 -8.93 8.45
CA THR A 94 -3.76 -10.26 7.85
C THR A 94 -4.49 -10.21 6.50
N THR A 95 -5.30 -9.18 6.24
CA THR A 95 -6.06 -9.01 5.00
C THR A 95 -5.14 -8.82 3.79
N HIS A 96 -3.96 -8.20 3.97
CA HIS A 96 -3.01 -7.97 2.87
C HIS A 96 -2.28 -9.24 2.48
N THR A 97 -2.08 -10.15 3.44
CA THR A 97 -1.47 -11.46 3.19
C THR A 97 -2.34 -12.31 2.27
N ASP A 98 -3.67 -12.25 2.42
CA ASP A 98 -4.58 -12.95 1.51
C ASP A 98 -4.46 -12.41 0.06
N LEU A 99 -4.48 -11.09 -0.13
CA LEU A 99 -4.23 -10.48 -1.44
C LEU A 99 -2.87 -10.87 -2.03
N PHE A 100 -1.82 -10.91 -1.20
CA PHE A 100 -0.48 -11.35 -1.60
C PHE A 100 -0.51 -12.79 -2.13
N LEU A 101 -1.20 -13.70 -1.43
CA LEU A 101 -1.32 -15.11 -1.83
C LEU A 101 -2.12 -15.27 -3.13
N ARG A 102 -3.22 -14.52 -3.29
CA ARG A 102 -4.01 -14.51 -4.53
C ARG A 102 -3.19 -14.02 -5.73
N ALA A 103 -2.40 -12.97 -5.56
CA ALA A 103 -1.50 -12.46 -6.59
C ALA A 103 -0.45 -13.50 -7.01
N LYS A 104 0.15 -14.19 -6.03
CA LYS A 104 1.08 -15.30 -6.28
C LYS A 104 0.42 -16.47 -7.01
N ALA A 105 -0.81 -16.83 -6.65
CA ALA A 105 -1.56 -17.88 -7.33
C ALA A 105 -1.84 -17.56 -8.82
N LYS A 106 -1.93 -16.27 -9.17
CA LYS A 106 -2.05 -15.78 -10.56
C LYS A 106 -0.71 -15.58 -11.28
N ASN A 107 0.42 -16.01 -10.71
CA ASN A 107 1.77 -15.81 -11.25
C ASN A 107 2.17 -14.33 -11.45
N ILE A 108 1.59 -13.41 -10.67
CA ILE A 108 1.97 -12.00 -10.69
C ILE A 108 3.28 -11.84 -9.90
N GLU A 109 4.20 -11.01 -10.40
CA GLU A 109 5.36 -10.62 -9.59
C GLU A 109 4.87 -9.79 -8.41
N VAL A 110 5.22 -10.19 -7.20
CA VAL A 110 4.80 -9.47 -5.98
C VAL A 110 6.04 -8.99 -5.25
N SER A 111 6.04 -7.72 -4.86
CA SER A 111 7.08 -7.14 -4.01
C SER A 111 6.48 -6.36 -2.85
N VAL A 112 7.27 -6.22 -1.78
CA VAL A 112 6.85 -5.57 -0.55
C VAL A 112 7.88 -4.51 -0.17
N VAL A 113 7.39 -3.30 0.10
CA VAL A 113 8.15 -2.19 0.67
C VAL A 113 7.63 -1.95 2.08
N HIS A 114 8.44 -2.39 3.04
CA HIS A 114 8.12 -2.27 4.47
C HIS A 114 8.27 -0.84 4.98
N ASN A 115 7.61 -0.56 6.11
CA ASN A 115 7.70 0.71 6.81
C ASN A 115 7.48 0.55 8.33
N ALA A 116 7.43 1.67 9.07
CA ALA A 116 7.06 1.70 10.47
C ALA A 116 5.62 1.20 10.68
N SER A 117 5.37 0.52 11.79
CA SER A 117 4.07 -0.06 12.13
C SER A 117 3.70 0.29 13.56
N ILE A 118 2.42 0.43 13.86
CA ILE A 118 1.98 0.68 15.24
C ILE A 118 2.47 -0.42 16.20
N MET A 119 2.65 -1.64 15.68
CA MET A 119 3.19 -2.79 16.42
C MET A 119 4.60 -2.56 16.94
N ASN A 120 5.43 -1.78 16.21
CA ASN A 120 6.76 -1.41 16.68
C ASN A 120 6.78 -0.05 17.38
N ALA A 121 5.98 0.91 16.92
CA ALA A 121 5.94 2.26 17.48
C ALA A 121 5.44 2.29 18.94
N ILE A 122 4.65 1.29 19.37
CA ILE A 122 4.22 1.15 20.77
C ILE A 122 5.38 1.05 21.75
N ALA A 123 6.59 0.69 21.32
CA ALA A 123 7.79 0.69 22.18
C ALA A 123 8.07 2.07 22.83
N CYS A 124 7.48 3.16 22.32
CA CYS A 124 7.56 4.49 22.93
C CYS A 124 7.00 4.53 24.37
N CYS A 125 6.19 3.56 24.78
CA CYS A 125 5.73 3.42 26.17
C CYS A 125 6.79 2.84 27.13
N GLY A 126 7.96 2.42 26.62
CA GLY A 126 9.04 1.82 27.40
C GLY A 126 8.86 0.33 27.73
N LEU A 127 7.85 -0.33 27.15
CA LEU A 127 7.65 -1.77 27.26
C LEU A 127 8.48 -2.53 26.21
N HIS A 128 8.97 -3.71 26.59
CA HIS A 128 9.65 -4.63 25.68
C HIS A 128 8.63 -5.34 24.78
N LEU A 129 8.96 -5.47 23.49
CA LEU A 129 8.15 -6.12 22.46
C LEU A 129 8.59 -7.57 22.21
#